data_AF-A0AAW3MSH9-F1
#
_entry.id   AF-A0AAW3MSH9-F1
#
_cell.length_a   1.000
_cell.length_b   1.000
_cell.length_c   1.000
_cell.angle_alpha   90.00
_cell.angle_beta   90.00
_cell.angle_gamma   90.00
#
_symmetry.space_group_name_H-M   'P 1'
#
loop_
_entity.id
_entity.type
_entity.pdbx_description
1 polymer ?
#
loop_
_entity_poly.entity_id
_entity_poly.type
_entity_poly.pdbx_seq_one_letter_code
_entity_poly.pdbx_strand_id
1 'polypeptide(L)'
;MNTAILNPKLDHPAYHQSIQLPKYNGKVTVFQATCSTDGAKVLRHANPDWTEADHLTLASLHATESAKQLMRYNVLLEAAAQETYGRPFRATDYRISAIASEEFSEEKKAELRKAAHARTHHDVVARAHLTAARRRKRMQ
;
A
#
# COMPACT_ATOMS: atom_id res chain seq x y z
N MET A 1 15.98 -11.72 -0.84
CA MET A 1 15.35 -11.37 -2.13
C MET A 1 14.30 -10.30 -1.86
N ASN A 2 14.45 -9.10 -2.42
CA ASN A 2 13.44 -8.05 -2.31
C ASN A 2 12.20 -8.50 -3.08
N THR A 3 11.20 -9.05 -2.40
CA THR A 3 9.87 -9.21 -2.99
C THR A 3 9.30 -7.82 -3.17
N ALA A 4 9.42 -7.24 -4.36
CA ALA A 4 8.81 -5.96 -4.70
C ALA A 4 7.33 -6.00 -4.31
N ILE A 5 6.97 -5.21 -3.28
CA ILE A 5 5.62 -5.15 -2.72
C ILE A 5 4.71 -4.32 -3.65
N LEU A 6 5.28 -3.32 -4.32
CA LEU A 6 4.61 -2.55 -5.35
C LEU A 6 4.69 -3.23 -6.72
N ASN A 7 3.72 -2.92 -7.58
CA ASN A 7 3.82 -3.18 -9.01
C ASN A 7 5.12 -2.55 -9.56
N PRO A 8 6.04 -3.32 -10.18
CA PRO A 8 7.33 -2.81 -10.65
C PRO A 8 7.24 -1.65 -11.65
N LYS A 9 6.15 -1.57 -12.42
CA LYS A 9 5.93 -0.46 -13.36
C LYS A 9 5.58 0.86 -12.67
N LEU A 10 5.07 0.78 -11.45
CA LEU A 10 4.72 1.94 -10.63
C LEU A 10 5.70 2.14 -9.49
N ASP A 11 6.68 1.27 -9.29
CA ASP A 11 7.64 1.40 -8.20
C ASP A 11 8.71 2.43 -8.58
N HIS A 12 8.71 3.57 -7.88
CA HIS A 12 9.61 4.68 -8.17
C HIS A 12 10.63 4.85 -7.03
N PRO A 13 11.92 5.12 -7.31
CA PRO A 13 12.95 5.30 -6.28
C PRO A 13 12.59 6.32 -5.19
N ALA A 14 11.85 7.37 -5.55
CA ALA A 14 11.36 8.40 -4.62
C ALA A 14 10.53 7.84 -3.45
N TYR A 15 9.89 6.68 -3.59
CA TYR A 15 9.10 6.06 -2.51
C TYR A 15 9.98 5.47 -1.40
N HIS A 16 11.19 5.10 -1.76
CA HIS A 16 12.16 4.46 -0.86
C HIS A 16 13.15 5.45 -0.27
N GLN A 17 13.09 6.72 -0.69
CA GLN A 17 13.96 7.76 -0.17
C GLN A 17 13.54 8.15 1.25
N SER A 18 14.48 8.01 2.18
CA SER A 18 14.28 8.40 3.59
C SER A 18 14.59 9.88 3.79
N ILE A 19 13.58 10.65 4.24
CA ILE A 19 13.68 12.11 4.39
C ILE A 19 13.44 12.49 5.84
N GLN A 20 14.23 13.44 6.35
CA GLN A 20 14.02 14.00 7.66
C GLN A 20 12.89 15.04 7.61
N LEU A 21 11.76 14.72 8.24
CA LEU A 21 10.65 15.68 8.39
C LEU A 21 10.70 16.38 9.75
N PRO A 22 10.17 17.61 9.86
CA PRO A 22 9.97 18.27 11.15
C PRO A 22 9.11 17.40 12.08
N LYS A 23 9.46 17.34 13.37
CA LYS A 23 8.79 16.55 14.43
C LYS A 23 9.00 15.03 14.39
N TYR A 24 9.73 14.52 13.40
CA TYR A 24 10.15 13.11 13.42
C TYR A 24 11.53 13.01 14.09
N ASN A 25 11.70 12.03 14.97
CA ASN A 25 13.00 11.76 15.63
C ASN A 25 14.02 11.12 14.68
N GLY A 26 13.60 10.68 13.50
CA GLY A 26 14.46 10.09 12.48
C GLY A 26 13.90 10.30 11.07
N LYS A 27 14.63 9.78 10.07
CA LYS A 27 14.22 9.85 8.66
C LYS A 27 13.08 8.86 8.40
N VAL A 28 12.16 9.26 7.53
CA VAL A 28 11.00 8.45 7.15
C VAL A 28 10.83 8.39 5.64
N THR A 29 10.36 7.25 5.15
CA THR A 29 9.90 7.07 3.77
C THR A 29 8.40 7.41 3.65
N VAL A 30 7.87 7.40 2.42
CA VAL A 30 6.42 7.61 2.20
C VAL A 30 5.59 6.52 2.90
N PHE A 31 6.11 5.29 3.02
CA PHE A 31 5.43 4.16 3.65
C PHE A 31 5.43 4.23 5.18
N GLN A 32 6.41 4.94 5.76
CA GLN A 32 6.57 5.09 7.20
C GLN A 32 5.93 6.37 7.75
N ALA A 33 5.48 7.27 6.87
CA ALA A 33 4.80 8.49 7.27
C ALA A 33 3.49 8.17 8.01
N THR A 34 3.23 8.87 9.11
CA THR A 34 2.05 8.60 9.97
C THR A 34 0.73 9.01 9.33
N CYS A 35 0.76 9.92 8.35
CA CYS A 35 -0.42 10.39 7.63
C CYS A 35 -0.09 10.76 6.18
N SER A 36 -1.12 10.84 5.33
CA SER A 36 -0.97 11.20 3.92
C SER A 36 -0.38 12.60 3.71
N THR A 37 -0.56 13.51 4.67
CA THR A 37 0.02 14.86 4.61
C THR A 37 1.53 14.85 4.76
N ASP A 38 2.08 13.98 5.60
CA ASP A 38 3.51 13.81 5.75
C ASP A 38 4.09 13.00 4.58
N GLY A 39 3.39 11.94 4.16
CA GLY A 39 3.74 11.22 2.94
C GLY A 39 3.84 12.14 1.72
N ALA A 40 2.89 13.07 1.55
CA ALA A 40 2.94 14.08 0.50
C ALA A 40 4.13 15.05 0.62
N LYS A 41 4.62 15.34 1.83
CA LYS A 41 5.86 16.13 2.00
C LYS A 41 7.05 15.30 1.55
N VAL A 42 7.15 14.03 1.98
CA VAL A 42 8.22 13.13 1.55
C VAL A 42 8.27 13.06 0.03
N LEU A 43 7.15 12.80 -0.64
CA LEU A 43 7.11 12.69 -2.11
C LEU A 43 7.61 13.95 -2.81
N ARG A 44 7.19 15.14 -2.38
CA ARG A 44 7.64 16.40 -2.98
C ARG A 44 9.11 16.73 -2.71
N HIS A 45 9.64 16.30 -1.56
CA HIS A 45 11.07 16.44 -1.29
C HIS A 45 11.91 15.40 -2.06
N ALA A 46 11.38 14.19 -2.23
CA ALA A 46 12.05 13.10 -2.92
C ALA A 46 12.08 13.31 -4.43
N ASN A 47 10.99 13.85 -5.00
CA ASN A 47 10.90 14.20 -6.40
C ASN A 47 10.15 15.53 -6.56
N PRO A 48 10.87 16.67 -6.63
CA PRO A 48 10.26 17.99 -6.81
C PRO A 48 9.77 18.23 -8.24
N ASP A 49 10.17 17.41 -9.21
CA ASP A 49 9.86 17.59 -10.63
C ASP A 49 8.44 17.10 -10.97
N TRP A 50 7.83 16.28 -10.11
CA TRP A 50 6.45 15.86 -10.30
C TRP A 50 5.48 17.03 -10.23
N THR A 51 4.76 17.21 -11.32
CA THR A 51 3.68 18.18 -11.42
C THR A 51 2.44 17.72 -10.67
N GLU A 52 1.49 18.62 -10.49
CA GLU A 52 0.17 18.27 -9.96
C GLU A 52 -0.51 17.18 -10.80
N ALA A 53 -0.39 17.27 -12.14
CA ALA A 53 -0.95 16.29 -13.07
C ALA A 53 -0.28 14.90 -12.92
N ASP A 54 1.03 14.86 -12.69
CA ASP A 54 1.75 13.61 -12.42
C ASP A 54 1.26 12.98 -11.12
N HIS A 55 1.10 13.79 -10.07
CA HIS A 55 0.57 13.32 -8.80
C HIS A 55 -0.86 12.76 -8.94
N LEU A 56 -1.75 13.43 -9.67
CA LEU A 56 -3.11 12.93 -9.90
C LEU A 56 -3.10 11.61 -10.68
N THR A 57 -2.26 11.51 -11.72
CA THR A 57 -2.12 10.30 -12.54
C THR A 57 -1.61 9.13 -11.69
N LEU A 58 -0.51 9.33 -10.94
CA LEU A 58 0.06 8.30 -10.07
C LEU A 58 -0.91 7.90 -8.95
N ALA A 59 -1.68 8.84 -8.39
CA ALA A 59 -2.71 8.53 -7.41
C ALA A 59 -3.76 7.57 -7.99
N SER A 60 -4.24 7.83 -9.22
CA SER A 60 -5.22 6.99 -9.90
C SER A 60 -4.67 5.59 -10.22
N LEU A 61 -3.43 5.51 -10.70
CA LEU A 61 -2.77 4.25 -11.03
C LEU A 61 -2.58 3.38 -9.77
N HIS A 62 -2.10 3.97 -8.68
CA HIS A 62 -1.94 3.25 -7.42
C HIS A 62 -3.28 2.87 -6.76
N ALA A 63 -4.31 3.72 -6.85
CA ALA A 63 -5.65 3.36 -6.39
C ALA A 63 -6.20 2.15 -7.16
N THR A 64 -5.99 2.12 -8.49
CA THR A 64 -6.36 0.99 -9.34
C THR A 64 -5.63 -0.29 -8.95
N GLU A 65 -4.31 -0.24 -8.76
CA GLU A 65 -3.54 -1.41 -8.33
C GLU A 65 -3.93 -1.87 -6.91
N SER A 66 -4.22 -0.95 -5.99
CA SER A 66 -4.74 -1.29 -4.67
C SER A 66 -6.06 -2.06 -4.75
N ALA A 67 -6.99 -1.61 -5.60
CA ALA A 67 -8.26 -2.31 -5.84
C ALA A 67 -8.05 -3.71 -6.42
N LYS A 68 -7.12 -3.88 -7.37
CA LYS A 68 -6.74 -5.20 -7.90
C LYS A 68 -6.18 -6.12 -6.83
N GLN A 69 -5.31 -5.62 -5.95
CA GLN A 69 -4.76 -6.44 -4.86
C GLN A 69 -5.81 -6.81 -3.82
N LEU A 70 -6.79 -5.93 -3.55
CA LEU A 70 -7.94 -6.25 -2.70
C LEU A 70 -8.80 -7.37 -3.31
N MET A 71 -9.10 -7.28 -4.60
CA MET A 71 -9.84 -8.34 -5.30
C MET A 71 -9.07 -9.66 -5.27
N ARG A 72 -7.76 -9.62 -5.55
CA ARG A 72 -6.88 -10.80 -5.47
C ARG A 72 -6.86 -11.41 -4.07
N TYR A 73 -6.75 -10.58 -3.04
CA TYR A 73 -6.80 -11.04 -1.65
C TYR A 73 -8.11 -11.79 -1.36
N ASN A 74 -9.25 -11.25 -1.78
CA ASN A 74 -10.54 -11.89 -1.57
C ASN A 74 -10.65 -13.23 -2.30
N VAL A 75 -10.18 -13.32 -3.55
CA VAL A 75 -10.17 -14.59 -4.30
C VAL A 75 -9.29 -15.64 -3.61
N LEU A 76 -8.09 -15.25 -3.16
CA LEU A 76 -7.19 -16.15 -2.43
C LEU A 76 -7.80 -16.61 -1.11
N LEU A 77 -8.49 -15.72 -0.41
CA LEU A 77 -9.15 -16.01 0.85
C LEU A 77 -10.27 -17.03 0.69
N GLU A 78 -11.13 -16.84 -0.32
CA GLU A 78 -12.20 -17.80 -0.63
C GLU A 78 -11.64 -19.15 -1.05
N ALA A 79 -10.59 -19.18 -1.87
CA ALA A 79 -9.95 -20.42 -2.27
C ALA A 79 -9.36 -21.16 -1.05
N ALA A 80 -8.68 -20.46 -0.14
CA ALA A 80 -8.13 -21.05 1.08
C ALA A 80 -9.23 -21.57 2.02
N ALA A 81 -10.34 -20.83 2.16
CA ALA A 81 -11.47 -21.25 2.97
C ALA A 81 -12.20 -22.46 2.39
N GLN A 82 -12.39 -22.49 1.06
CA GLN A 82 -13.00 -23.64 0.40
C GLN A 82 -12.16 -24.90 0.54
N GLU A 83 -10.83 -24.78 0.45
CA GLU A 83 -9.88 -25.88 0.62
C GLU A 83 -9.85 -26.40 2.07
N THR A 84 -9.84 -25.48 3.05
CA THR A 84 -9.68 -25.83 4.48
C THR A 84 -10.98 -26.26 5.14
N TYR A 85 -12.08 -25.58 4.79
CA TYR A 85 -13.36 -25.70 5.49
C TYR A 85 -14.51 -26.22 4.60
N GLY A 86 -14.27 -26.41 3.29
CA GLY A 86 -15.31 -26.84 2.35
C GLY A 86 -16.41 -25.80 2.08
N ARG A 87 -16.20 -24.54 2.50
CA ARG A 87 -17.20 -23.46 2.39
C ARG A 87 -16.52 -22.10 2.18
N PRO A 88 -17.26 -21.09 1.68
CA PRO A 88 -16.78 -19.70 1.61
C PRO A 88 -16.38 -19.13 2.97
N PHE A 89 -15.45 -18.18 2.97
CA PHE A 89 -14.97 -17.52 4.19
C PHE A 89 -16.06 -16.65 4.82
N ARG A 90 -16.28 -16.74 6.14
CA ARG A 90 -17.25 -15.90 6.85
C ARG A 90 -16.54 -14.94 7.80
N ALA A 91 -16.96 -13.68 7.82
CA ALA A 91 -16.41 -12.66 8.72
C ALA A 91 -16.54 -13.02 10.22
N THR A 92 -17.48 -13.91 10.56
CA THR A 92 -17.71 -14.41 11.93
C THR A 92 -16.85 -15.60 12.31
N ASP A 93 -16.03 -16.13 11.38
CA ASP A 93 -15.05 -17.17 11.72
C ASP A 93 -14.01 -16.50 12.65
N TYR A 94 -14.02 -16.87 13.95
CA TYR A 94 -13.39 -16.21 15.10
C TYR A 94 -11.85 -16.01 15.02
N ARG A 95 -11.21 -16.39 13.90
CA ARG A 95 -9.82 -16.16 13.53
C ARG A 95 -9.72 -15.03 12.50
N ILE A 96 -10.29 -13.87 12.85
CA ILE A 96 -10.60 -12.72 11.97
C ILE A 96 -9.42 -12.24 11.10
N SER A 97 -8.18 -12.55 11.48
CA SER A 97 -7.04 -12.45 10.58
C SER A 97 -6.84 -13.78 9.85
N ALA A 98 -7.36 -13.89 8.62
CA ALA A 98 -7.08 -15.01 7.73
C ALA A 98 -5.58 -15.33 7.58
N ILE A 99 -4.73 -14.31 7.74
CA ILE A 99 -3.26 -14.42 7.75
C ILE A 99 -2.71 -15.09 9.03
N ALA A 100 -3.46 -15.05 10.14
CA ALA A 100 -3.12 -15.65 11.42
C ALA A 100 -3.93 -16.93 11.72
N SER A 101 -4.80 -17.37 10.80
CA SER A 101 -5.51 -18.64 10.91
C SER A 101 -4.51 -19.79 10.93
N GLU A 102 -4.55 -20.66 11.93
CA GLU A 102 -3.61 -21.80 12.00
C GLU A 102 -3.95 -22.89 10.98
N GLU A 103 -5.21 -23.00 10.55
CA GLU A 103 -5.66 -24.07 9.65
C GLU A 103 -5.28 -23.81 8.19
N PHE A 104 -5.00 -22.56 7.81
CA PHE A 104 -4.50 -22.26 6.48
C PHE A 104 -3.05 -22.74 6.35
N SER A 105 -2.67 -23.23 5.17
CA SER A 105 -1.26 -23.56 4.91
C SER A 105 -0.38 -22.30 4.93
N GLU A 106 0.91 -22.44 5.22
CA GLU A 106 1.82 -21.29 5.22
C GLU A 106 2.00 -20.68 3.82
N GLU A 107 1.88 -21.47 2.76
CA GLU A 107 1.91 -20.99 1.38
C GLU A 107 0.75 -20.02 1.12
N LYS A 108 -0.48 -20.39 1.51
CA LYS A 108 -1.66 -19.52 1.36
C LYS A 108 -1.53 -18.26 2.21
N LYS A 109 -1.04 -18.39 3.44
CA LYS A 109 -0.78 -17.22 4.30
C LYS A 109 0.27 -16.30 3.67
N ALA A 110 1.32 -16.83 3.06
CA ALA A 110 2.33 -16.02 2.38
C ALA A 110 1.73 -15.23 1.20
N GLU A 111 0.85 -15.84 0.40
CA GLU A 111 0.15 -15.16 -0.69
C GLU A 111 -0.83 -14.08 -0.18
N LEU A 112 -1.58 -14.39 0.87
CA LEU A 112 -2.48 -13.44 1.54
C LEU A 112 -1.71 -12.25 2.12
N ARG A 113 -0.59 -12.50 2.81
CA ARG A 113 0.32 -11.45 3.32
C ARG A 113 0.82 -10.58 2.18
N LYS A 114 1.29 -11.19 1.09
CA LYS A 114 1.80 -10.45 -0.08
C LYS A 114 0.74 -9.54 -0.67
N ALA A 115 -0.48 -10.05 -0.91
CA ALA A 115 -1.58 -9.24 -1.46
C ALA A 115 -2.00 -8.12 -0.50
N ALA A 116 -2.09 -8.41 0.81
CA ALA A 116 -2.44 -7.42 1.83
C ALA A 116 -1.39 -6.31 1.93
N HIS A 117 -0.10 -6.65 1.99
CA HIS A 117 0.98 -5.67 2.02
C HIS A 117 1.01 -4.83 0.74
N ALA A 118 0.89 -5.45 -0.44
CA ALA A 118 0.85 -4.76 -1.73
C ALA A 118 -0.30 -3.74 -1.80
N ARG A 119 -1.51 -4.15 -1.38
CA ARG A 119 -2.66 -3.26 -1.26
C ARG A 119 -2.35 -2.06 -0.37
N THR A 120 -1.85 -2.30 0.85
CA THR A 120 -1.56 -1.22 1.80
C THR A 120 -0.53 -0.25 1.24
N HIS A 121 0.55 -0.74 0.62
CA HIS A 121 1.58 0.14 0.05
C HIS A 121 1.03 0.98 -1.10
N HIS A 122 0.22 0.38 -1.99
CA HIS A 122 -0.44 1.11 -3.06
C HIS A 122 -1.45 2.15 -2.52
N ASP A 123 -2.23 1.83 -1.50
CA ASP A 123 -3.18 2.77 -0.89
C ASP A 123 -2.46 3.95 -0.21
N VAL A 124 -1.38 3.69 0.53
CA VAL A 124 -0.56 4.74 1.16
C VAL A 124 -0.03 5.71 0.11
N VAL A 125 0.58 5.19 -0.96
CA VAL A 125 1.16 6.02 -2.03
C VAL A 125 0.06 6.77 -2.78
N ALA A 126 -1.07 6.11 -3.10
CA ALA A 126 -2.21 6.77 -3.75
C ALA A 126 -2.71 7.99 -2.95
N ARG A 127 -2.90 7.82 -1.63
CA ARG A 127 -3.34 8.90 -0.74
C ARG A 127 -2.30 10.01 -0.62
N ALA A 128 -1.02 9.66 -0.55
CA ALA A 128 0.08 10.63 -0.49
C ALA A 128 0.14 11.47 -1.77
N HIS A 129 0.05 10.85 -2.95
CA HIS A 129 -0.02 11.55 -4.24
C HIS A 129 -1.26 12.45 -4.35
N LEU A 130 -2.44 11.94 -3.98
CA LEU A 130 -3.67 12.74 -3.99
C LEU A 130 -3.55 13.96 -3.07
N THR A 131 -2.92 13.79 -1.90
CA THR A 131 -2.67 14.88 -0.95
C THR A 131 -1.61 15.85 -1.49
N ALA A 132 -0.59 15.36 -2.20
CA ALA A 132 0.45 16.17 -2.83
C ALA A 132 -0.12 17.07 -3.93
N ALA A 133 -0.99 16.53 -4.79
CA ALA A 133 -1.69 17.28 -5.83
C ALA A 133 -2.58 18.39 -5.26
N ARG A 134 -3.37 18.10 -4.22
CA ARG A 134 -4.35 19.03 -3.65
C ARG A 134 -3.75 20.15 -2.79
N ARG A 135 -2.52 19.98 -2.29
CA ARG A 135 -1.91 21.01 -1.43
C ARG A 135 -1.43 22.16 -2.32
N ARG A 136 -2.26 23.20 -2.42
CA ARG A 136 -1.91 24.48 -3.05
C ARG A 136 -0.47 24.86 -2.66
N LYS A 137 0.33 25.28 -3.65
CA LYS A 137 1.58 26.00 -3.43
C LYS A 137 1.30 27.15 -2.46
N ARG A 138 1.61 26.97 -1.17
CA ARG A 138 2.22 28.06 -0.39
C ARG A 138 3.71 27.95 -0.68
N MET A 139 4.08 28.36 -1.89
CA MET A 139 5.45 28.77 -2.16
C MET A 139 5.51 30.23 -1.73
N GLN A 140 6.32 30.48 -0.71
CA GLN A 140 6.87 31.75 -0.19
C GLN A 140 5.99 32.99 -0.32
#